data_AF-A0A7S0SDP1-F1
#
_entry.id   AF-A0A7S0SDP1-F1
#
_cell.length_a   1.000
_cell.length_b   1.000
_cell.length_c   1.000
_cell.angle_alpha   90.00
_cell.angle_beta   90.00
_cell.angle_gamma   90.00
#
_symmetry.space_group_name_H-M   'P 1'
#
loop_
_entity.id
_entity.type
_entity.pdbx_description
1 polymer ?
#
loop_
_entity_poly.entity_id
_entity_poly.type
_entity_poly.pdbx_seq_one_letter_code
_entity_poly.pdbx_strand_id
1 'polypeptide(L)'
;MATEGRAKGLAGVSHSLLLQVVASLRALFDRSAPWLTLVDVRKLACPESMGGALHNLRRNANDFGYNYSLLLITVSVACVVTKPFSLITIACLLMLWAYVFYVHAAEVTYKGFTFTLRLQGVILTLFSGFVLFAATNVSQLLMGGVTMGCFLCAGHAMVRTPEALPEDGEKGLMGGFTDFVSTSISSNAAALGKVSDMIPTKWSQQIDGALGKLGVNL
;
A
#
# COMPACT_ATOMS: atom_id res chain seq x y z
N MET A 1 -32.57 -12.74 -25.11
CA MET A 1 -32.54 -12.51 -23.65
C MET A 1 -31.09 -12.58 -23.13
N ALA A 2 -30.16 -11.81 -23.71
CA ALA A 2 -28.73 -11.92 -23.42
C ALA A 2 -27.90 -10.64 -23.77
N THR A 3 -28.40 -9.44 -23.46
CA THR A 3 -27.67 -8.19 -23.79
C THR A 3 -27.66 -7.11 -22.71
N GLU A 4 -28.31 -7.29 -21.55
CA GLU A 4 -28.32 -6.27 -20.48
C GLU A 4 -27.09 -6.29 -19.57
N GLY A 5 -26.23 -7.33 -19.64
CA GLY A 5 -25.09 -7.48 -18.73
C GLY A 5 -23.81 -6.72 -19.13
N ARG A 6 -23.69 -6.25 -20.38
CA ARG A 6 -22.42 -5.73 -20.95
C ARG A 6 -22.29 -4.19 -20.89
N ALA A 7 -23.29 -3.49 -20.35
CA ALA A 7 -23.39 -2.03 -20.38
C ALA A 7 -22.75 -1.28 -19.18
N LYS A 8 -22.15 -1.98 -18.22
CA LYS A 8 -21.24 -1.35 -17.24
C LYS A 8 -19.85 -1.26 -17.86
N GLY A 9 -19.73 -0.46 -18.93
CA GLY A 9 -18.48 -0.25 -19.66
C GLY A 9 -17.37 0.28 -18.75
N LEU A 10 -16.11 0.22 -19.21
CA LEU A 10 -14.91 0.67 -18.48
C LEU A 10 -15.09 2.00 -17.72
N ALA A 11 -15.91 2.93 -18.22
CA ALA A 11 -16.28 4.17 -17.55
C ALA A 11 -16.97 3.94 -16.19
N GLY A 12 -17.89 2.97 -16.07
CA GLY A 12 -18.55 2.65 -14.80
C GLY A 12 -17.61 1.99 -13.79
N VAL A 13 -16.69 1.13 -14.26
CA VAL A 13 -15.67 0.51 -13.39
C VAL A 13 -14.68 1.57 -12.91
N SER A 14 -14.14 2.40 -13.81
CA SER A 14 -13.23 3.50 -13.44
C SER A 14 -13.89 4.50 -12.50
N HIS A 15 -15.15 4.89 -12.73
CA HIS A 15 -15.90 5.73 -11.78
C HIS A 15 -16.05 5.04 -10.42
N SER A 16 -16.39 3.75 -10.38
CA SER A 16 -16.54 3.03 -9.12
C SER A 16 -15.22 2.91 -8.34
N LEU A 17 -14.10 2.69 -9.04
CA LEU A 17 -12.76 2.66 -8.45
C LEU A 17 -12.33 4.04 -7.95
N LEU A 18 -12.57 5.09 -8.74
CA LEU A 18 -12.31 6.47 -8.32
C LEU A 18 -13.11 6.81 -7.06
N LEU A 19 -14.39 6.44 -7.01
CA LEU A 19 -15.22 6.66 -5.83
C LEU A 19 -14.72 5.86 -4.63
N GLN A 20 -14.24 4.63 -4.82
CA GLN A 20 -13.69 3.81 -3.74
C GLN A 20 -12.35 4.34 -3.22
N VAL A 21 -11.49 4.82 -4.11
CA VAL A 21 -10.22 5.47 -3.74
C VAL A 21 -10.50 6.77 -2.99
N VAL A 22 -11.39 7.61 -3.52
CA VAL A 22 -11.77 8.87 -2.87
C VAL A 22 -12.46 8.59 -1.53
N ALA A 23 -13.31 7.58 -1.43
CA ALA A 23 -13.92 7.18 -0.16
C ALA A 23 -12.88 6.68 0.85
N SER A 24 -11.90 5.90 0.41
CA SER A 24 -10.78 5.45 1.26
C SER A 24 -9.93 6.63 1.75
N LEU A 25 -9.63 7.58 0.86
CA LEU A 25 -8.90 8.79 1.21
C LEU A 25 -9.70 9.68 2.17
N ARG A 26 -11.02 9.86 1.94
CA ARG A 26 -11.89 10.57 2.88
C ARG A 26 -11.92 9.90 4.24
N ALA A 27 -12.08 8.59 4.29
CA ALA A 27 -12.05 7.83 5.54
C ALA A 27 -10.70 7.97 6.29
N LEU A 28 -9.59 8.09 5.56
CA LEU A 28 -8.28 8.39 6.14
C LEU A 28 -8.20 9.83 6.68
N PHE A 29 -8.74 10.80 5.95
CA PHE A 29 -8.80 12.19 6.38
C PHE A 29 -9.73 12.39 7.59
N ASP A 30 -10.88 11.72 7.63
CA ASP A 30 -11.83 11.77 8.73
C ASP A 30 -11.26 11.17 10.02
N ARG A 31 -10.36 10.16 9.89
CA ARG A 31 -9.61 9.58 11.01
C ARG A 31 -8.36 10.37 11.37
N SER A 32 -7.93 11.29 10.51
CA SER A 32 -6.76 12.10 10.73
C SER A 32 -7.06 13.23 11.71
N ALA A 33 -6.09 13.56 12.55
CA ALA A 33 -6.15 14.71 13.42
C ALA A 33 -6.26 16.02 12.65
N PRO A 34 -6.91 17.05 13.22
CA PRO A 34 -6.93 18.37 12.63
C PRO A 34 -5.49 18.82 12.32
N TRP A 35 -5.16 19.04 11.05
CA TRP A 35 -3.79 19.33 10.62
C TRP A 35 -3.20 20.59 11.27
N LEU A 36 -4.06 21.52 11.68
CA LEU A 36 -3.68 22.71 12.44
C LEU A 36 -3.11 22.39 13.82
N THR A 37 -3.54 21.30 14.47
CA THR A 37 -2.96 20.88 15.75
C THR A 37 -1.59 20.25 15.55
N LEU A 38 -1.34 19.62 14.40
CA LEU A 38 -0.03 19.06 14.06
C LEU A 38 1.04 20.12 13.85
N VAL A 39 0.71 21.21 13.17
CA VAL A 39 1.66 22.29 12.82
C VAL A 39 1.81 23.32 13.96
N ASP A 40 1.29 23.02 15.16
CA ASP A 40 1.42 23.90 16.31
C ASP A 40 2.88 23.93 16.83
N VAL A 41 3.65 24.89 16.29
CA VAL A 41 5.04 25.19 16.64
C VAL A 41 5.23 25.48 18.13
N ARG A 42 4.17 25.85 18.87
CA ARG A 42 4.25 26.12 20.31
C ARG A 42 4.42 24.85 21.15
N LYS A 43 4.08 23.69 20.59
CA LYS A 43 4.20 22.37 21.24
C LYS A 43 5.50 21.65 20.88
N LEU A 44 6.40 22.32 20.16
CA LEU A 44 7.72 21.79 19.83
C LEU A 44 8.69 22.16 20.96
N ALA A 45 9.22 21.15 21.64
CA ALA A 45 10.24 21.31 22.67
C ALA A 45 11.36 20.30 22.42
N CYS A 46 12.62 20.75 22.55
CA CYS A 46 13.75 19.83 22.45
C CYS A 46 13.73 18.87 23.66
N PRO A 47 13.70 17.54 23.45
CA PRO A 47 13.66 16.59 24.56
C PRO A 47 14.98 16.63 25.34
N GLU A 48 14.91 16.82 26.66
CA GLU A 48 16.09 16.88 27.53
C GLU A 48 16.79 15.53 27.70
N SER A 49 16.15 14.42 27.31
CA SER A 49 16.71 13.07 27.40
C SER A 49 16.23 12.15 26.26
N MET A 50 17.06 11.16 25.91
CA MET A 50 16.70 10.13 24.92
C MET A 50 15.48 9.31 25.33
N GLY A 51 15.28 9.08 26.64
CA GLY A 51 14.11 8.39 27.16
C GLY A 51 12.82 9.19 26.97
N GLY A 52 12.87 10.51 27.19
CA GLY A 52 11.76 11.42 26.90
C GLY A 52 11.41 11.48 25.40
N ALA A 53 12.43 11.52 24.54
CA ALA A 53 12.24 11.51 23.09
C ALA A 53 11.51 10.24 22.60
N LEU A 54 11.86 9.07 23.13
CA LEU A 54 11.22 7.79 22.77
C LEU A 54 9.79 7.68 23.32
N HIS A 55 9.55 8.21 24.52
CA HIS A 55 8.20 8.31 25.07
C HIS A 55 7.30 9.20 24.19
N ASN A 56 7.79 10.37 23.79
CA ASN A 56 7.09 11.29 22.90
C ASN A 56 6.84 10.64 21.53
N LEU A 57 7.83 9.95 20.97
CA LEU A 57 7.70 9.23 19.70
C LEU A 57 6.56 8.21 19.75
N ARG A 58 6.55 7.33 20.76
CA ARG A 58 5.51 6.29 20.90
C ARG A 58 4.13 6.88 21.06
N ARG A 59 4.01 7.92 21.90
CA ARG A 59 2.73 8.55 22.18
C ARG A 59 2.18 9.30 20.97
N ASN A 60 3.00 10.15 20.36
CA ASN A 60 2.61 10.91 19.18
C ASN A 60 2.37 10.02 17.95
N ALA A 61 3.06 8.88 17.82
CA ALA A 61 2.80 7.92 16.75
C ALA A 61 1.43 7.24 16.86
N ASN A 62 0.93 7.02 18.08
CA ASN A 62 -0.41 6.47 18.29
C ASN A 62 -1.51 7.52 18.05
N ASP A 63 -1.26 8.75 18.49
CA ASP A 63 -2.26 9.83 18.45
C ASP A 63 -2.35 10.49 17.05
N PHE A 64 -1.24 10.55 16.30
CA PHE A 64 -1.16 11.18 14.97
C PHE A 64 -0.75 10.22 13.84
N GLY A 65 -0.80 8.91 14.07
CA GLY A 65 -0.30 7.92 13.11
C GLY A 65 -0.97 7.99 11.73
N TYR A 66 -2.25 8.34 11.67
CA TYR A 66 -2.97 8.55 10.41
C TYR A 66 -2.41 9.74 9.60
N ASN A 67 -2.08 10.84 10.27
CA ASN A 67 -1.49 12.01 9.61
C ASN A 67 -0.05 11.76 9.14
N TYR A 68 0.75 11.04 9.94
CA TYR A 68 2.10 10.63 9.53
C TYR A 68 2.05 9.67 8.33
N SER A 69 1.06 8.79 8.29
CA SER A 69 0.83 7.91 7.14
C SER A 69 0.49 8.71 5.87
N LEU A 70 -0.38 9.72 5.98
CA LEU A 70 -0.70 10.61 4.86
C LEU A 70 0.51 11.42 4.39
N LEU A 71 1.35 11.89 5.32
CA LEU A 71 2.59 12.60 4.99
C LEU A 71 3.59 11.68 4.29
N LEU A 72 3.79 10.46 4.79
CA LEU A 72 4.65 9.45 4.19
C LEU A 72 4.21 9.10 2.76
N ILE A 73 2.92 8.89 2.54
CA ILE A 73 2.34 8.64 1.21
C ILE A 73 2.61 9.83 0.29
N THR A 74 2.36 11.06 0.77
CA THR A 74 2.55 12.29 -0.02
C THR A 74 4.01 12.48 -0.43
N VAL A 75 4.94 12.32 0.51
CA VAL A 75 6.40 12.42 0.25
C VAL A 75 6.85 11.33 -0.71
N SER A 76 6.35 10.10 -0.55
CA SER A 76 6.68 8.99 -1.44
C SER A 76 6.20 9.27 -2.87
N VAL A 77 4.96 9.73 -3.04
CA VAL A 77 4.41 10.12 -4.35
C VAL A 77 5.20 11.28 -4.95
N ALA A 78 5.53 12.31 -4.17
CA ALA A 78 6.36 13.42 -4.64
C ALA A 78 7.75 12.94 -5.11
N CYS A 79 8.36 12.00 -4.40
CA CYS A 79 9.65 11.41 -4.78
C CYS A 79 9.55 10.65 -6.11
N VAL A 80 8.45 9.92 -6.35
CA VAL A 80 8.19 9.26 -7.63
C VAL A 80 7.99 10.28 -8.76
N VAL A 81 7.19 11.33 -8.53
CA VAL A 81 6.88 12.36 -9.52
C VAL A 81 8.12 13.16 -9.94
N THR A 82 9.08 13.37 -9.05
CA THR A 82 10.33 14.08 -9.37
C THR A 82 11.28 13.30 -10.28
N LYS A 83 10.99 12.03 -10.58
CA LYS A 83 11.81 11.20 -11.49
C LYS A 83 11.10 11.00 -12.84
N PRO A 84 11.55 11.66 -13.92
CA PRO A 84 10.84 11.64 -15.21
C PRO A 84 10.78 10.23 -15.83
N PHE A 85 11.81 9.41 -15.64
CA PHE A 85 11.82 8.03 -16.14
C PHE A 85 10.77 7.15 -15.46
N SER A 86 10.57 7.33 -14.15
CA SER A 86 9.56 6.57 -13.40
C SER A 86 8.14 6.91 -13.88
N LEU A 87 7.87 8.19 -14.15
CA LEU A 87 6.60 8.63 -14.72
C LEU A 87 6.33 8.00 -16.09
N ILE A 88 7.34 7.94 -16.97
CA ILE A 88 7.19 7.30 -18.29
C ILE A 88 6.90 5.82 -18.13
N THR A 89 7.63 5.11 -17.27
CA THR A 89 7.39 3.69 -17.01
C THR A 89 5.96 3.46 -16.51
N ILE A 90 5.52 4.22 -15.49
CA ILE A 90 4.16 4.13 -14.93
C ILE A 90 3.11 4.46 -16.01
N ALA A 91 3.33 5.47 -16.84
CA ALA A 91 2.41 5.84 -17.92
C ALA A 91 2.30 4.73 -18.99
N CYS A 92 3.42 4.14 -19.43
CA CYS A 92 3.41 3.01 -20.35
C CYS A 92 2.69 1.79 -19.78
N LEU A 93 2.90 1.52 -18.49
CA LEU A 93 2.20 0.47 -17.76
C LEU A 93 0.70 0.73 -17.66
N LEU A 94 0.29 1.94 -17.33
CA LEU A 94 -1.12 2.34 -17.33
C LEU A 94 -1.75 2.22 -18.71
N MET A 95 -1.04 2.62 -19.77
CA MET A 95 -1.49 2.44 -21.15
C MET A 95 -1.62 0.97 -21.52
N LEU A 96 -0.68 0.12 -21.09
CA LEU A 96 -0.76 -1.32 -21.30
C LEU A 96 -1.95 -1.92 -20.56
N TRP A 97 -2.17 -1.54 -19.30
CA TRP A 97 -3.36 -1.93 -18.53
C TRP A 97 -4.63 -1.49 -19.26
N ALA A 98 -4.73 -0.23 -19.65
CA ALA A 98 -5.87 0.29 -20.39
C ALA A 98 -6.11 -0.49 -21.70
N TYR A 99 -5.06 -0.77 -22.47
CA TYR A 99 -5.15 -1.56 -23.70
C TYR A 99 -5.65 -2.98 -23.43
N VAL A 100 -5.07 -3.67 -22.44
CA VAL A 100 -5.44 -5.04 -22.10
C VAL A 100 -6.89 -5.12 -21.63
N PHE A 101 -7.35 -4.20 -20.79
CA PHE A 101 -8.74 -4.19 -20.32
C PHE A 101 -9.74 -3.69 -21.37
N TYR A 102 -9.37 -2.73 -22.21
CA TYR A 102 -10.27 -2.17 -23.23
C TYR A 102 -10.43 -3.09 -24.44
N VAL A 103 -9.32 -3.67 -24.91
CA VAL A 103 -9.30 -4.49 -26.14
C VAL A 103 -9.57 -5.97 -25.83
N HIS A 104 -9.20 -6.46 -24.64
CA HIS A 104 -9.31 -7.88 -24.27
C HIS A 104 -10.20 -8.10 -23.03
N ALA A 105 -11.41 -7.53 -23.06
CA ALA A 105 -12.48 -7.86 -22.10
C ALA A 105 -13.16 -9.22 -22.39
N ALA A 106 -12.45 -10.14 -23.05
CA ALA A 106 -12.91 -11.48 -23.44
C ALA A 106 -11.78 -12.49 -23.19
N GLU A 107 -12.15 -13.72 -22.83
CA GLU A 107 -11.19 -14.80 -22.55
C GLU A 107 -10.33 -15.07 -23.78
N VAL A 108 -9.00 -14.97 -23.61
CA VAL A 108 -8.06 -15.14 -24.71
C VAL A 108 -7.67 -16.60 -24.78
N THR A 109 -8.08 -17.31 -25.83
CA THR A 109 -7.67 -18.69 -26.06
C THR A 109 -6.39 -18.69 -26.90
N TYR A 110 -5.25 -19.03 -26.30
CA TYR A 110 -3.99 -19.18 -27.02
C TYR A 110 -3.55 -20.64 -26.97
N LYS A 111 -3.37 -21.27 -28.14
CA LYS A 111 -2.99 -22.70 -28.28
C LYS A 111 -3.86 -23.68 -27.47
N GLY A 112 -5.16 -23.42 -27.34
CA GLY A 112 -6.09 -24.31 -26.61
C GLY A 112 -6.15 -24.09 -25.09
N PHE A 113 -5.35 -23.17 -24.53
CA PHE A 113 -5.50 -22.73 -23.14
C PHE A 113 -6.35 -21.47 -23.09
N THR A 114 -7.46 -21.52 -22.35
CA THR A 114 -8.31 -20.36 -22.07
C THR A 114 -7.70 -19.54 -20.93
N PHE A 115 -7.17 -18.37 -21.26
CA PHE A 115 -6.75 -17.41 -20.24
C PHE A 115 -7.99 -16.68 -19.74
N THR A 116 -8.44 -17.07 -18.55
CA THR A 116 -9.53 -16.38 -17.85
C THR A 116 -9.08 -14.97 -17.45
N LEU A 117 -10.05 -14.05 -17.31
CA LEU A 117 -9.79 -12.65 -16.95
C LEU A 117 -8.99 -12.49 -15.65
N ARG A 118 -9.16 -13.42 -14.70
CA ARG A 118 -8.40 -13.47 -13.44
C ARG A 118 -6.93 -13.81 -13.67
N LEU A 119 -6.64 -14.82 -14.50
CA LEU A 119 -5.28 -15.25 -14.80
C LEU A 119 -4.52 -14.16 -15.57
N GLN A 120 -5.20 -13.50 -16.52
CA GLN A 120 -4.66 -12.36 -17.26
C GLN A 120 -4.32 -11.18 -16.34
N GLY A 121 -5.18 -10.86 -15.37
CA GLY A 121 -4.89 -9.85 -14.34
C GLY A 121 -3.69 -10.21 -13.47
N VAL A 122 -3.55 -11.48 -13.06
CA VAL A 122 -2.40 -11.95 -12.28
C VAL A 122 -1.10 -11.85 -13.09
N ILE A 123 -1.09 -12.33 -14.33
CA ILE A 123 0.09 -12.26 -15.21
C ILE A 123 0.48 -10.79 -15.45
N LEU A 124 -0.49 -9.93 -15.74
CA LEU A 124 -0.24 -8.52 -15.99
C LEU A 124 0.29 -7.80 -14.74
N THR A 125 -0.19 -8.19 -13.55
CA THR A 125 0.32 -7.67 -12.27
C THR A 125 1.77 -8.10 -12.02
N LEU A 126 2.09 -9.38 -12.23
CA LEU A 126 3.46 -9.89 -12.10
C LEU A 126 4.41 -9.22 -13.10
N PHE A 127 3.97 -9.07 -14.36
CA PHE A 127 4.72 -8.36 -15.39
C PHE A 127 4.94 -6.89 -15.00
N SER A 128 3.91 -6.24 -14.44
CA SER A 128 4.02 -4.85 -13.98
C SER A 128 5.04 -4.70 -12.86
N GLY A 129 5.03 -5.61 -11.90
CA GLY A 129 6.04 -5.66 -10.84
C GLY A 129 7.45 -5.84 -11.39
N PHE A 130 7.63 -6.75 -12.35
CA PHE A 130 8.92 -6.99 -13.00
C PHE A 130 9.41 -5.77 -13.78
N VAL A 131 8.56 -5.13 -14.59
CA VAL A 131 8.92 -3.93 -15.35
C VAL A 131 9.26 -2.77 -14.43
N LEU A 132 8.46 -2.54 -13.38
CA LEU A 132 8.77 -1.51 -12.40
C LEU A 132 10.13 -1.77 -11.77
N PHE A 133 10.42 -3.01 -11.35
CA PHE A 133 11.69 -3.44 -10.77
C PHE A 133 12.89 -3.30 -11.72
N ALA A 134 12.72 -3.62 -13.00
CA ALA A 134 13.79 -3.57 -13.99
C ALA A 134 14.05 -2.16 -14.54
N ALA A 135 12.99 -1.38 -14.76
CA ALA A 135 13.06 -0.04 -15.35
C ALA A 135 13.36 1.03 -14.29
N THR A 136 12.83 0.88 -13.09
CA THR A 136 13.08 1.81 -12.00
C THR A 136 14.06 1.14 -11.04
N ASN A 137 15.07 1.85 -10.54
CA ASN A 137 15.75 1.42 -9.31
C ASN A 137 14.73 1.55 -8.15
N VAL A 138 13.77 0.63 -8.11
CA VAL A 138 12.62 0.64 -7.19
C VAL A 138 13.11 0.69 -5.76
N SER A 139 14.19 -0.04 -5.47
CA SER A 139 14.85 -0.02 -4.17
C SER A 139 15.29 1.40 -3.80
N GLN A 140 15.96 2.13 -4.67
CA GLN A 140 16.43 3.49 -4.38
C GLN A 140 15.27 4.49 -4.21
N LEU A 141 14.23 4.35 -5.04
CA LEU A 141 13.09 5.26 -5.02
C LEU A 141 12.21 5.04 -3.79
N LEU A 142 11.86 3.77 -3.51
CA LEU A 142 11.07 3.40 -2.34
C LEU A 142 11.85 3.64 -1.05
N MET A 143 13.12 3.21 -0.99
CA MET A 143 13.94 3.43 0.20
C MET A 143 14.16 4.92 0.44
N GLY A 144 14.45 5.72 -0.59
CA GLY A 144 14.61 7.17 -0.46
C GLY A 144 13.35 7.88 0.05
N GLY A 145 12.19 7.59 -0.54
CA GLY A 145 10.91 8.19 -0.13
C GLY A 145 10.49 7.78 1.29
N VAL A 146 10.60 6.49 1.60
CA VAL A 146 10.26 5.95 2.93
C VAL A 146 11.22 6.47 3.99
N THR A 147 12.53 6.41 3.74
CA THR A 147 13.54 6.89 4.69
C THR A 147 13.35 8.39 4.97
N MET A 148 13.17 9.22 3.93
CA MET A 148 12.93 10.66 4.12
C MET A 148 11.64 10.92 4.90
N GLY A 149 10.54 10.25 4.55
CA GLY A 149 9.28 10.39 5.27
C GLY A 149 9.38 9.90 6.72
N CYS A 150 10.08 8.81 6.98
CA CYS A 150 10.35 8.31 8.32
C CYS A 150 11.15 9.32 9.16
N PHE A 151 12.18 9.94 8.60
CA PHE A 151 12.95 10.97 9.31
C PHE A 151 12.10 12.19 9.66
N LEU A 152 11.26 12.65 8.73
CA LEU A 152 10.34 13.77 8.97
C LEU A 152 9.33 13.43 10.08
N CYS A 153 8.71 12.25 10.01
CA CYS A 153 7.72 11.82 11.00
C CYS A 153 8.37 11.58 12.38
N ALA A 154 9.51 10.89 12.43
CA ALA A 154 10.21 10.60 13.68
C ALA A 154 10.76 11.87 14.33
N GLY A 155 11.36 12.77 13.55
CA GLY A 155 11.84 14.06 14.04
C GLY A 155 10.69 14.89 14.62
N HIS A 156 9.58 15.00 13.89
CA HIS A 156 8.38 15.70 14.37
C HIS A 156 7.82 15.05 15.65
N ALA A 157 7.72 13.73 15.68
CA ALA A 157 7.16 13.00 16.81
C ALA A 157 8.04 13.03 18.07
N MET A 158 9.38 13.13 17.94
CA MET A 158 10.29 13.26 19.08
C MET A 158 10.27 14.67 19.70
N VAL A 159 10.18 15.70 18.87
CA VAL A 159 10.23 17.11 19.29
C VAL A 159 8.88 17.62 19.77
N ARG A 160 7.77 17.02 19.33
CA ARG A 160 6.44 17.41 19.79
C ARG A 160 6.18 16.90 21.21
N THR A 161 5.84 17.79 22.14
CA THR A 161 5.42 17.42 23.49
C THR A 161 4.01 16.81 23.46
N PRO A 162 3.81 15.58 23.96
CA PRO A 162 2.48 14.97 24.03
C PRO A 162 1.55 15.75 24.95
N GLU A 163 0.25 15.78 24.63
CA GLU A 163 -0.75 16.32 25.54
C GLU A 163 -0.92 15.39 26.75
N ALA A 164 -1.06 15.98 27.95
CA ALA A 164 -1.34 15.23 29.16
C ALA A 164 -2.65 14.44 28.98
N LEU A 165 -2.65 13.17 29.42
CA LEU A 165 -3.88 12.37 29.45
C LEU A 165 -4.93 13.08 30.30
N PRO A 166 -6.18 13.21 29.83
CA PRO A 166 -7.32 13.41 30.71
C PRO A 166 -7.33 12.30 31.79
N GLU A 167 -7.66 12.64 33.04
CA GLU A 167 -7.60 11.70 34.19
C GLU A 167 -8.53 10.48 34.05
N ASP A 168 -9.42 10.54 33.08
CA ASP A 168 -10.49 9.63 32.75
C ASP A 168 -10.08 8.54 31.74
N GLY A 169 -8.80 8.14 31.69
CA GLY A 169 -8.35 6.89 31.05
C GLY A 169 -8.70 6.70 29.57
N GLU A 170 -9.29 7.70 28.93
CA GLU A 170 -9.58 7.70 27.51
C GLU A 170 -8.25 7.65 26.79
N LYS A 171 -8.08 6.62 25.95
CA LYS A 171 -7.04 6.57 24.92
C LYS A 171 -7.14 7.92 24.19
N GLY A 172 -6.21 8.83 24.48
CA GLY A 172 -6.41 10.26 24.23
C GLY A 172 -7.03 10.52 22.86
N LEU A 173 -8.10 11.33 22.82
CA LEU A 173 -8.95 11.87 21.74
C LEU A 173 -8.92 11.27 20.30
N MET A 174 -7.80 10.71 19.83
CA MET A 174 -7.50 10.24 18.48
C MET A 174 -6.73 8.90 18.43
N GLY A 175 -6.60 8.18 19.54
CA GLY A 175 -5.85 6.91 19.62
C GLY A 175 -6.52 5.76 18.87
N GLY A 176 -5.75 4.97 18.13
CA GLY A 176 -6.26 3.80 17.40
C GLY A 176 -5.43 3.36 16.19
N PHE A 177 -4.38 4.11 15.84
CA PHE A 177 -3.50 3.74 14.74
C PHE A 177 -2.78 2.40 15.00
N THR A 178 -2.29 2.16 16.22
CA THR A 178 -1.60 0.89 16.55
C THR A 178 -2.55 -0.29 16.52
N ASP A 179 -3.79 -0.12 17.01
CA ASP A 179 -4.82 -1.15 16.99
C ASP A 179 -5.22 -1.47 15.53
N PHE A 180 -5.39 -0.44 14.70
CA PHE A 180 -5.65 -0.57 13.27
C PHE A 180 -4.51 -1.28 12.51
N VAL A 181 -3.25 -0.91 12.78
CA VAL A 181 -2.08 -1.55 12.17
C VAL A 181 -2.00 -3.02 12.60
N SER A 182 -2.22 -3.31 13.88
CA SER A 182 -2.24 -4.68 14.40
C SER A 182 -3.33 -5.52 13.72
N THR A 183 -4.56 -5.02 13.65
CA THR A 183 -5.65 -5.70 12.93
C THR A 183 -5.34 -5.90 11.46
N SER A 184 -4.73 -4.91 10.80
CA SER A 184 -4.37 -4.99 9.38
C SER A 184 -3.30 -6.05 9.12
N ILE A 185 -2.25 -6.10 9.95
CA ILE A 185 -1.19 -7.12 9.87
C ILE A 185 -1.77 -8.51 10.05
N SER A 186 -2.62 -8.71 11.06
CA SER A 186 -3.28 -10.00 11.30
C SER A 186 -4.17 -10.42 10.13
N SER A 187 -4.92 -9.49 9.54
CA SER A 187 -5.79 -9.77 8.39
C SER A 187 -5.02 -10.17 7.13
N ASN A 188 -3.90 -9.49 6.84
CA ASN A 188 -3.04 -9.84 5.70
C ASN A 188 -2.29 -11.16 5.92
N ALA A 189 -1.83 -11.42 7.15
CA ALA A 189 -1.22 -12.70 7.49
C ALA A 189 -2.20 -13.87 7.29
N ALA A 190 -3.47 -13.69 7.67
CA ALA A 190 -4.52 -14.68 7.45
C ALA A 190 -4.83 -14.87 5.95
N ALA A 191 -4.83 -13.80 5.16
CA ALA A 191 -5.02 -13.87 3.72
C ALA A 191 -3.88 -14.64 3.02
N LEU A 192 -2.63 -14.43 3.42
CA LEU A 192 -1.47 -15.16 2.90
C LEU A 192 -1.53 -16.65 3.27
N GLY A 193 -1.93 -16.98 4.49
CA GLY A 193 -2.17 -18.38 4.88
C GLY A 193 -3.21 -19.06 3.99
N LYS A 194 -4.32 -18.37 3.72
CA LYS A 194 -5.38 -18.88 2.84
C LYS A 194 -4.93 -19.06 1.38
N VAL A 195 -4.02 -18.22 0.88
CA VAL A 195 -3.41 -18.38 -0.45
C VAL A 195 -2.50 -19.60 -0.48
N SER A 196 -1.73 -19.84 0.59
CA SER A 196 -0.90 -21.05 0.74
C SER A 196 -1.73 -22.32 0.68
N ASP A 197 -2.89 -22.33 1.34
CA ASP A 197 -3.81 -23.48 1.37
C ASP A 197 -4.50 -23.75 0.01
N MET A 198 -4.58 -22.73 -0.86
CA MET A 198 -5.17 -22.85 -2.20
C MET A 198 -4.20 -23.40 -3.26
N ILE A 199 -2.91 -23.53 -2.95
CA ILE A 199 -1.94 -24.15 -3.86
C ILE A 199 -2.20 -25.66 -3.85
N PRO A 200 -2.60 -26.28 -4.97
CA PRO A 200 -2.91 -27.70 -4.97
C PRO A 200 -1.65 -28.50 -4.65
N THR A 201 -1.71 -29.34 -3.62
CA THR A 201 -0.58 -30.18 -3.14
C THR A 201 0.02 -31.08 -4.22
N LYS A 202 -0.73 -31.36 -5.28
CA LYS A 202 -0.23 -32.08 -6.45
C LYS A 202 0.83 -31.29 -7.22
N TRP A 203 0.70 -29.97 -7.30
CA TRP A 203 1.66 -29.09 -7.96
C TRP A 203 2.97 -28.97 -7.17
N SER A 204 2.90 -28.90 -5.83
CA SER A 204 4.12 -28.92 -5.01
C SER A 204 4.89 -30.22 -5.22
N GLN A 205 4.21 -31.37 -5.17
CA GLN A 205 4.83 -32.68 -5.43
C GLN A 205 5.42 -32.80 -6.86
N GLN A 206 4.76 -32.22 -7.86
CA GLN A 206 5.26 -32.22 -9.24
C GLN A 206 6.50 -31.34 -9.41
N ILE A 207 6.55 -30.20 -8.72
CA ILE A 207 7.68 -29.28 -8.72
C ILE A 207 8.86 -29.92 -7.99
N ASP A 208 8.64 -30.47 -6.79
CA ASP A 208 9.66 -31.15 -6.00
C ASP A 208 10.24 -32.36 -6.75
N GLY A 209 9.39 -33.14 -7.42
CA GLY A 209 9.81 -34.26 -8.27
C GLY A 209 10.58 -33.81 -9.52
N ALA A 210 10.27 -32.64 -10.08
CA ALA A 210 11.01 -32.08 -11.21
C ALA A 210 12.36 -31.49 -10.80
N LEU A 211 12.43 -30.84 -9.64
CA LEU A 211 13.65 -30.27 -9.06
C LEU A 211 14.61 -31.37 -8.59
N GLY A 212 14.10 -32.44 -7.96
CA GLY A 212 14.89 -33.61 -7.60
C GLY A 212 15.51 -34.33 -8.81
N LYS A 213 14.82 -34.33 -9.96
CA LYS A 213 15.36 -34.84 -11.23
C LYS A 213 16.45 -33.94 -11.83
N LEU A 214 16.45 -32.66 -11.48
CA LEU A 214 17.47 -31.69 -11.89
C LEU A 214 18.64 -31.60 -10.88
N GLY A 215 18.61 -32.40 -9.80
CA GLY A 215 19.64 -32.40 -8.76
C GLY A 215 19.63 -31.14 -7.88
N VAL A 216 18.60 -30.31 -7.99
CA VAL A 216 18.44 -29.09 -7.17
C VAL A 216 17.56 -29.45 -5.99
N ASN A 217 18.19 -29.74 -4.84
CA ASN A 217 17.48 -29.83 -3.57
C ASN A 217 17.49 -28.44 -2.93
N LEU A 218 16.29 -27.88 -2.70
CA LEU A 218 16.07 -26.67 -1.89
C LEU A 218 15.99 -27.04 -0.41
#